data_AF-A0A4V2YMQ1-F1
#
_entry.id   AF-A0A4V2YMQ1-F1
#
_cell.length_a   1.000
_cell.length_b   1.000
_cell.length_c   1.000
_cell.angle_alpha   90.00
_cell.angle_beta   90.00
_cell.angle_gamma   90.00
#
_symmetry.space_group_name_H-M   'P 1'
#
loop_
_entity.id
_entity.type
_entity.pdbx_description
1 polymer ?
#
loop_
_entity_poly.entity_id
_entity_poly.type
_entity_poly.pdbx_seq_one_letter_code
_entity_poly.pdbx_strand_id
1 'polypeptide(L)'
;RNTLLDLLLPKAPVLRKLVWSLPDALQPKPADTIDIQAFNESGVLIHDLTSNNPDFRTPTGVRERDGKVWLGSIGTTTLATFPTPMR
;
A
#
# COMPACT_ATOMS: atom_id res chain seq x y z
N ARG A 1 -1.72 -6.87 1.61
CA ARG A 1 -2.89 -7.50 2.32
C ARG A 1 -2.56 -7.68 3.80
N ASN A 2 -3.50 -7.48 4.74
CA ASN A 2 -3.26 -7.58 6.19
C ASN A 2 -4.25 -8.56 6.85
N THR A 3 -3.75 -9.71 7.28
CA THR A 3 -4.55 -10.84 7.81
C THR A 3 -5.34 -10.50 9.07
N LEU A 4 -4.81 -9.65 9.95
CA LEU A 4 -5.53 -9.22 11.15
C LEU A 4 -6.72 -8.34 10.77
N LEU A 5 -6.55 -7.48 9.76
CA LEU A 5 -7.64 -6.66 9.24
C LEU A 5 -8.72 -7.53 8.61
N ASP A 6 -8.32 -8.48 7.77
CA ASP A 6 -9.25 -9.40 7.08
C ASP A 6 -10.04 -10.27 8.08
N LEU A 7 -9.42 -10.64 9.20
CA LEU A 7 -10.08 -11.39 10.27
C LEU A 7 -11.04 -10.54 11.10
N LEU A 8 -10.72 -9.26 11.34
CA LEU A 8 -11.52 -8.38 12.21
C LEU A 8 -12.68 -7.69 11.49
N LEU A 9 -12.53 -7.40 10.19
CA LEU A 9 -13.55 -6.72 9.38
C LEU A 9 -14.94 -7.38 9.41
N PRO A 10 -15.10 -8.71 9.29
CA PRO A 10 -16.41 -9.36 9.34
C PRO A 10 -16.96 -9.56 10.76
N LYS A 11 -16.22 -9.18 11.81
CA LYS A 11 -16.61 -9.40 13.21
C LYS A 11 -17.28 -8.16 13.82
N ALA A 12 -17.82 -8.33 15.03
CA ALA A 12 -18.52 -7.26 15.75
C ALA A 12 -17.63 -5.99 15.89
N PRO A 13 -18.17 -4.78 15.62
CA PRO A 13 -17.40 -3.52 15.66
C PRO A 13 -16.68 -3.24 16.98
N VAL A 14 -17.16 -3.83 18.09
CA VAL A 14 -16.54 -3.71 19.43
C VAL A 14 -15.12 -4.27 19.46
N LEU A 15 -14.83 -5.33 18.68
CA LEU A 15 -13.48 -5.91 18.60
C LEU A 15 -12.47 -4.90 18.05
N ARG A 16 -12.87 -4.08 17.06
CA ARG A 16 -12.01 -3.02 16.53
C ARG A 16 -11.68 -1.99 17.60
N LYS A 17 -12.66 -1.60 18.42
CA LYS A 17 -12.45 -0.66 19.54
C LYS A 17 -11.47 -1.20 20.57
N LEU A 18 -11.57 -2.48 20.89
CA LEU A 18 -10.63 -3.14 21.81
C LEU A 18 -9.21 -3.14 21.25
N VAL A 19 -9.03 -3.48 19.97
CA VAL A 19 -7.72 -3.42 19.31
C VAL A 19 -7.12 -2.02 19.34
N TRP A 20 -7.92 -0.97 19.12
CA TRP A 20 -7.46 0.42 19.22
C TRP A 20 -7.18 0.90 20.65
N SER A 21 -7.70 0.21 21.67
CA SER A 21 -7.38 0.51 23.08
C SER A 21 -6.08 -0.14 23.56
N LEU A 22 -5.44 -0.98 22.73
CA LEU A 22 -4.17 -1.59 23.07
C LEU A 22 -3.03 -0.54 23.03
N PRO A 23 -2.00 -0.68 23.88
CA PRO A 23 -0.76 0.09 23.74
C PRO A 23 -0.18 -0.03 22.33
N ASP A 24 0.44 1.04 21.82
CA ASP A 24 0.94 1.11 20.43
C ASP A 24 1.87 -0.07 20.04
N ALA A 25 2.64 -0.59 21.00
CA ALA A 25 3.51 -1.75 20.79
C ALA A 25 2.75 -3.04 20.41
N LEU A 26 1.47 -3.15 20.79
CA LEU A 26 0.59 -4.30 20.56
C LEU A 26 -0.42 -4.05 19.43
N GLN A 27 -0.50 -2.81 18.92
CA GLN A 27 -1.40 -2.52 17.82
C GLN A 27 -0.87 -3.15 16.51
N PRO A 28 -1.78 -3.61 15.62
CA PRO A 28 -1.40 -4.10 14.31
C PRO A 28 -0.66 -3.01 13.54
N LYS A 29 0.58 -3.30 13.13
CA LYS A 29 1.35 -2.38 12.28
C LYS A 29 0.81 -2.42 10.84
N PRO A 30 0.89 -1.30 10.11
CA PRO A 30 0.64 -1.28 8.68
C PRO A 30 1.52 -2.32 7.98
N ALA A 31 0.95 -2.99 6.96
CA ALA A 31 1.75 -3.89 6.14
C ALA A 31 2.62 -3.04 5.21
N ASP A 32 3.93 -3.29 5.20
CA ASP A 32 4.87 -2.68 4.25
C ASP A 32 4.73 -3.34 2.87
N THR A 33 3.56 -3.14 2.24
CA THR A 33 3.25 -3.63 0.90
C THR A 33 3.22 -2.46 -0.07
N ILE A 34 3.79 -2.67 -1.25
CA ILE A 34 3.71 -1.77 -2.39
C ILE A 34 2.61 -2.30 -3.29
N ASP A 35 1.52 -1.55 -3.42
CA ASP A 35 0.40 -1.87 -4.32
C ASP A 35 0.16 -0.66 -5.23
N ILE A 36 0.14 -0.89 -6.55
CA ILE A 36 0.05 0.17 -7.57
C ILE A 36 -0.93 -0.27 -8.64
N GLN A 37 -1.90 0.59 -8.93
CA GLN A 37 -2.90 0.36 -9.94
C GLN A 37 -2.90 1.50 -10.94
N ALA A 38 -2.92 1.15 -12.22
CA ALA A 38 -3.07 2.10 -13.32
C ALA A 38 -4.41 1.86 -14.01
N PHE A 39 -5.13 2.96 -14.28
CA PHE A 39 -6.41 2.94 -14.96
C PHE A 39 -6.32 3.76 -16.25
N ASN A 40 -7.04 3.34 -17.29
CA ASN A 40 -7.20 4.15 -18.50
C ASN A 40 -8.23 5.28 -18.28
N GLU A 41 -8.43 6.10 -19.31
CA GLU A 41 -9.37 7.24 -19.28
C GLU A 41 -10.83 6.82 -19.05
N SER A 42 -11.18 5.59 -19.38
CA SER A 42 -12.50 5.01 -19.13
C SER A 42 -12.63 4.38 -17.73
N GLY A 43 -11.60 4.47 -16.89
CA GLY A 43 -11.58 3.87 -15.55
C GLY A 43 -11.34 2.35 -15.55
N VAL A 44 -10.86 1.77 -16.66
CA VAL A 44 -10.53 0.35 -16.73
C VAL A 44 -9.13 0.13 -16.17
N LEU A 45 -8.99 -0.83 -15.25
CA LEU A 45 -7.70 -1.26 -14.71
C LEU A 45 -6.85 -1.88 -15.82
N ILE A 46 -5.71 -1.26 -16.12
CA ILE A 46 -4.78 -1.71 -17.17
C ILE A 46 -3.52 -2.36 -16.58
N HIS A 47 -3.10 -1.96 -15.38
CA HIS A 47 -2.00 -2.59 -14.66
C HIS A 47 -2.32 -2.68 -13.17
N ASP A 48 -2.00 -3.83 -12.58
CA ASP A 48 -2.06 -4.10 -11.14
C ASP A 48 -0.74 -4.73 -10.72
N LEU A 49 0.02 -4.02 -9.88
CA LEU A 49 1.37 -4.39 -9.49
C LEU A 49 1.47 -4.42 -7.97
N THR A 50 1.89 -5.57 -7.44
CA THR A 50 2.18 -5.76 -6.01
C THR A 50 3.65 -6.13 -5.83
N SER A 51 4.30 -5.51 -4.85
CA SER A 51 5.68 -5.79 -4.49
C SER A 51 5.95 -5.51 -3.01
N ASN A 52 7.16 -5.82 -2.57
CA ASN A 52 7.67 -5.48 -1.25
C ASN A 52 9.12 -4.97 -1.36
N ASN A 53 9.52 -4.12 -0.43
CA ASN A 53 10.89 -3.63 -0.35
C ASN A 53 11.19 -3.27 1.13
N PRO A 54 12.34 -3.69 1.70
CA PRO A 54 12.65 -3.42 3.11
C PRO A 54 12.86 -1.92 3.40
N ASP A 55 13.28 -1.13 2.41
CA ASP A 55 13.63 0.28 2.57
C ASP A 55 12.51 1.23 2.08
N PHE A 56 11.46 0.68 1.47
CA PHE A 56 10.34 1.44 0.92
C PHE A 56 9.00 0.90 1.43
N ARG A 57 8.16 1.79 1.94
CA ARG A 57 6.86 1.47 2.52
C ARG A 57 5.72 1.71 1.53
N THR A 58 4.48 1.61 1.98
CA THR A 58 3.29 1.85 1.16
C THR A 58 3.40 3.19 0.40
N PRO A 59 3.29 3.16 -0.95
CA PRO A 59 3.31 4.38 -1.76
C PRO A 59 2.17 5.31 -1.39
N THR A 60 2.47 6.60 -1.26
CA THR A 60 1.48 7.67 -1.12
C THR A 60 1.49 8.62 -2.33
N GLY A 61 2.46 8.47 -3.22
CA GLY A 61 2.55 9.20 -4.47
C GLY A 61 3.14 8.34 -5.59
N VAL A 62 2.61 8.51 -6.80
CA VAL A 62 3.06 7.80 -8.01
C VAL A 62 3.10 8.79 -9.18
N ARG A 63 4.18 8.77 -9.96
CA ARG A 63 4.32 9.58 -11.19
C ARG A 63 5.10 8.81 -12.24
N GLU A 64 4.58 8.80 -13.47
CA GLU A 64 5.36 8.35 -14.61
C GLU A 64 6.17 9.52 -15.17
N ARG A 65 7.47 9.29 -15.39
CA ARG A 65 8.37 10.26 -16.01
C ARG A 65 9.60 9.55 -16.58
N ASP A 66 9.99 9.94 -17.80
CA ASP A 66 11.22 9.49 -18.46
C ASP A 66 11.34 7.95 -18.54
N GLY A 67 10.24 7.28 -18.91
CA GLY A 67 10.17 5.82 -19.07
C GLY A 67 10.19 5.03 -17.75
N LYS A 68 9.98 5.71 -16.62
CA LYS A 68 9.94 5.12 -15.29
C LYS A 68 8.71 5.55 -14.54
N VAL A 69 8.23 4.66 -13.70
CA VAL A 69 7.28 4.99 -12.64
C VAL A 69 8.08 5.24 -11.37
N TRP A 70 7.84 6.41 -10.77
CA TRP A 70 8.44 6.86 -9.52
C TRP A 70 7.43 6.80 -8.40
N LEU A 71 7.87 6.32 -7.25
CA LEU A 71 7.05 6.14 -6.06
C LEU A 71 7.66 6.92 -4.90
N GLY A 72 6.79 7.66 -4.21
CA GLY A 72 7.10 8.31 -2.94
C GLY A 72 6.20 7.79 -1.82
N SER A 73 6.69 7.85 -0.58
CA SER A 73 5.94 7.47 0.61
C SER A 73 6.22 8.47 1.74
N ILE A 74 5.18 8.92 2.45
CA ILE A 74 5.31 9.86 3.59
C ILE A 74 6.07 9.23 4.78
N GLY A 75 6.15 7.90 4.85
CA GLY A 75 6.78 7.16 5.95
C GLY A 75 8.25 6.80 5.77
N THR A 76 8.89 7.24 4.67
CA THR A 76 10.31 6.94 4.39
C THR A 76 10.95 8.06 3.56
N THR A 77 12.27 8.20 3.65
CA THR A 77 13.07 9.11 2.81
C THR A 77 13.53 8.44 1.50
N THR A 78 13.22 7.17 1.31
CA THR A 78 13.58 6.38 0.13
C THR A 78 12.60 6.63 -1.01
N LEU A 79 13.10 6.73 -2.24
CA LEU A 79 12.28 6.67 -3.46
C LEU A 79 12.40 5.29 -4.09
N ALA A 80 11.29 4.75 -4.58
CA ALA A 80 11.27 3.52 -5.36
C ALA A 80 10.93 3.82 -6.83
N THR A 81 11.46 3.00 -7.74
CA THR A 81 11.17 3.14 -9.17
C THR A 81 11.22 1.81 -9.89
N PHE A 82 10.44 1.69 -10.96
CA PHE A 82 10.47 0.58 -11.91
C PHE A 82 10.21 1.11 -13.33
N PRO A 83 10.61 0.38 -14.39
CA PRO A 83 10.33 0.77 -15.77
C PRO A 83 8.82 0.90 -16.03
N THR A 84 8.41 1.87 -16.85
CA THR A 84 7.00 1.95 -17.29
C THR A 84 6.60 0.64 -17.98
N PRO A 85 5.54 -0.05 -17.51
CA PRO A 85 5.03 -1.24 -18.18
C PRO A 85 4.60 -0.93 -19.62
N MET A 86 4.84 -1.87 -20.53
CA MET A 86 4.27 -1.77 -21.88
C MET A 86 2.74 -1.87 -21.81
N ARG A 87 2.08 -1.05 -22.64
CA ARG A 87 0.61 -0.90 -22.67
C ARG A 87 -0.07 -2.07 -23.38
#